data_AF-A0A1A6H7U0-F1
#
_entry.id   AF-A0A1A6H7U0-F1
#
_cell.length_a   1.000
_cell.length_b   1.000
_cell.length_c   1.000
_cell.angle_alpha   90.00
_cell.angle_beta   90.00
_cell.angle_gamma   90.00
#
_symmetry.space_group_name_H-M   'P 1'
#
loop_
_entity.id
_entity.type
_entity.pdbx_description
1 polymer ?
#
loop_
_entity_poly.entity_id
_entity_poly.type
_entity_poly.pdbx_seq_one_letter_code
_entity_poly.pdbx_strand_id
1 'polypeptide(L)'
;MSKVRQNYSTEVEAAVNRLVNLHLWASYTYLSLGYYFDQDDVALEGVGHFFRELAEEKRKGAERLLRMRGVGGVVLFQDVQKPSQDEWGKSQEAMEAALALEKNLNQALWDLHSLASARTDPHLCDFLENHFLDEEVKLIKKMGNLHRVAGPQPVQTSGPQPSLGEVKALHKTNTGAENKQALLALCAQEPVPWFRSIHNSPFPFAWPPEHSAQHQ
;
A
#
# COMPACT_ATOMS: atom_id res chain seq x y z
N MET A 1 18.49 -28.29 9.92
CA MET A 1 17.44 -27.82 10.91
C MET A 1 18.06 -26.84 11.92
N SER A 2 17.63 -25.48 11.81
CA SER A 2 18.19 -24.36 12.59
C SER A 2 18.10 -24.63 14.10
N LYS A 3 19.21 -24.39 14.82
CA LYS A 3 19.38 -24.63 16.28
C LYS A 3 18.52 -23.65 17.08
N VAL A 4 17.83 -22.65 16.45
CA VAL A 4 17.12 -21.59 17.21
C VAL A 4 15.62 -21.70 16.91
N ARG A 5 15.18 -22.78 16.11
CA ARG A 5 13.76 -22.90 15.73
C ARG A 5 12.95 -23.43 16.91
N GLN A 6 11.91 -22.54 17.36
CA GLN A 6 11.03 -23.00 18.45
C GLN A 6 9.57 -22.66 18.13
N ASN A 7 8.75 -23.66 17.82
CA ASN A 7 7.29 -23.47 17.65
C ASN A 7 6.96 -22.76 16.33
N TYR A 8 7.84 -23.04 15.28
CA TYR A 8 7.64 -22.43 13.94
C TYR A 8 7.45 -23.56 12.92
N SER A 9 6.07 -23.75 12.64
CA SER A 9 5.74 -24.88 11.74
C SER A 9 6.09 -24.55 10.28
N THR A 10 6.31 -25.60 9.47
CA THR A 10 6.64 -25.41 8.03
C THR A 10 5.48 -24.70 7.31
N GLU A 11 4.28 -24.94 7.78
CA GLU A 11 3.11 -24.26 7.16
C GLU A 11 3.14 -22.76 7.43
N VAL A 12 3.51 -22.35 8.67
CA VAL A 12 3.59 -20.90 9.00
C VAL A 12 4.74 -20.26 8.21
N GLU A 13 5.78 -21.06 8.14
CA GLU A 13 6.91 -20.51 7.37
C GLU A 13 6.52 -20.28 5.91
N ALA A 14 5.87 -21.25 5.33
CA ALA A 14 5.46 -21.07 3.91
C ALA A 14 4.49 -19.89 3.79
N ALA A 15 3.57 -19.77 4.70
CA ALA A 15 2.62 -18.65 4.64
C ALA A 15 3.33 -17.30 4.78
N VAL A 16 4.28 -17.24 5.65
CA VAL A 16 5.03 -15.98 5.79
C VAL A 16 5.78 -15.66 4.49
N ASN A 17 6.36 -16.68 3.86
CA ASN A 17 7.07 -16.43 2.59
C ASN A 17 6.12 -15.92 1.51
N ARG A 18 4.95 -16.50 1.51
CA ARG A 18 3.96 -16.00 0.52
C ARG A 18 3.57 -14.55 0.83
N LEU A 19 3.40 -14.30 2.08
CA LEU A 19 3.01 -12.94 2.46
C LEU A 19 4.14 -11.93 2.14
N VAL A 20 5.37 -12.33 2.35
CA VAL A 20 6.49 -11.45 1.97
C VAL A 20 6.41 -11.14 0.47
N ASN A 21 6.24 -12.18 -0.31
CA ASN A 21 6.18 -11.93 -1.76
C ASN A 21 4.99 -11.02 -2.12
N LEU A 22 3.86 -11.23 -1.42
CA LEU A 22 2.68 -10.38 -1.71
C LEU A 22 2.96 -8.91 -1.35
N HIS A 23 3.69 -8.62 -0.24
CA HIS A 23 4.06 -7.23 0.09
C HIS A 23 5.02 -6.64 -0.95
N LEU A 24 5.90 -7.49 -1.44
CA LEU A 24 6.82 -6.96 -2.47
C LEU A 24 6.08 -6.68 -3.77
N TRP A 25 5.16 -7.62 -4.07
CA TRP A 25 4.35 -7.36 -5.28
C TRP A 25 3.52 -6.10 -5.10
N ALA A 26 2.94 -5.88 -3.96
CA ALA A 26 2.18 -4.65 -3.68
C ALA A 26 3.06 -3.40 -3.79
N SER A 27 4.26 -3.56 -3.24
CA SER A 27 5.19 -2.42 -3.39
C SER A 27 5.43 -2.08 -4.86
N TYR A 28 5.68 -3.09 -5.65
CA TYR A 28 5.95 -2.89 -7.09
C TYR A 28 4.71 -2.28 -7.78
N THR A 29 3.55 -2.73 -7.41
CA THR A 29 2.32 -2.19 -8.03
C THR A 29 2.11 -0.73 -7.63
N TYR A 30 2.34 -0.37 -6.38
CA TYR A 30 2.16 1.04 -5.96
C TYR A 30 3.22 1.95 -6.59
N LEU A 31 4.36 1.38 -6.79
CA LEU A 31 5.36 2.19 -7.52
C LEU A 31 4.87 2.50 -8.93
N SER A 32 4.30 1.46 -9.54
CA SER A 32 3.75 1.69 -10.89
C SER A 32 2.60 2.70 -10.84
N LEU A 33 1.77 2.65 -9.87
CA LEU A 33 0.67 3.61 -9.74
C LEU A 33 1.19 5.03 -9.47
N GLY A 34 2.19 5.07 -8.63
CA GLY A 34 2.78 6.41 -8.34
C GLY A 34 3.25 7.13 -9.60
N TYR A 35 3.90 6.33 -10.48
CA TYR A 35 4.44 7.02 -11.68
C TYR A 35 3.35 7.22 -12.73
N TYR A 36 2.35 6.40 -12.64
CA TYR A 36 1.20 6.65 -13.53
C TYR A 36 0.55 8.00 -13.22
N PHE A 37 0.45 8.37 -11.93
CA PHE A 37 -0.26 9.62 -11.57
C PHE A 37 0.67 10.83 -11.70
N ASP A 38 1.99 10.60 -11.98
CA ASP A 38 2.93 11.72 -12.23
C ASP A 38 2.91 12.13 -13.71
N GLN A 39 2.26 11.26 -14.53
CA GLN A 39 2.29 11.58 -15.97
C GLN A 39 1.51 12.88 -16.24
N ASP A 40 2.02 13.60 -17.30
CA ASP A 40 1.53 14.97 -17.61
C ASP A 40 0.04 14.95 -17.96
N ASP A 41 -0.44 13.85 -18.41
CA ASP A 41 -1.85 13.78 -18.86
C ASP A 41 -2.78 13.46 -17.68
N VAL A 42 -2.27 13.00 -16.46
CA VAL A 42 -3.11 12.79 -15.26
C VAL A 42 -2.86 13.93 -14.27
N ALA A 43 -1.54 14.45 -14.06
CA ALA A 43 -0.99 15.61 -13.33
C ALA A 43 -1.60 15.70 -11.93
N LEU A 44 -1.71 14.50 -11.21
CA LEU A 44 -2.09 14.52 -9.78
C LEU A 44 -0.88 14.15 -8.92
N GLU A 45 0.11 15.03 -8.95
CA GLU A 45 1.43 14.76 -8.33
C GLU A 45 1.28 14.37 -6.86
N GLY A 46 0.30 14.99 -6.13
CA GLY A 46 0.07 14.61 -4.71
C GLY A 46 -0.35 13.14 -4.57
N VAL A 47 -1.17 12.67 -5.44
CA VAL A 47 -1.60 11.25 -5.39
C VAL A 47 -0.42 10.34 -5.79
N GLY A 48 0.31 10.81 -6.80
CA GLY A 48 1.54 10.06 -7.14
C GLY A 48 2.48 9.91 -5.95
N HIS A 49 2.75 11.00 -5.31
CA HIS A 49 3.64 10.93 -4.14
C HIS A 49 3.08 9.98 -3.07
N PHE A 50 1.82 10.08 -2.83
CA PHE A 50 1.19 9.17 -1.84
C PHE A 50 1.48 7.70 -2.19
N PHE A 51 1.26 7.28 -3.42
CA PHE A 51 1.46 5.88 -3.80
C PHE A 51 2.93 5.49 -3.75
N ARG A 52 3.83 6.43 -4.03
CA ARG A 52 5.27 6.07 -3.89
C ARG A 52 5.63 5.87 -2.41
N GLU A 53 5.02 6.67 -1.56
CA GLU A 53 5.27 6.42 -0.13
C GLU A 53 4.67 5.08 0.31
N LEU A 54 3.52 4.83 -0.27
CA LEU A 54 2.91 3.54 0.09
C LEU A 54 3.75 2.37 -0.42
N ALA A 55 4.35 2.58 -1.59
CA ALA A 55 5.26 1.53 -2.08
C ALA A 55 6.40 1.27 -1.09
N GLU A 56 6.97 2.31 -0.57
CA GLU A 56 8.06 2.12 0.41
C GLU A 56 7.53 1.44 1.69
N GLU A 57 6.35 1.73 2.01
CA GLU A 57 5.80 1.12 3.25
C GLU A 57 5.58 -0.38 3.05
N LYS A 58 5.08 -0.71 1.90
CA LYS A 58 4.90 -2.15 1.66
C LYS A 58 6.24 -2.90 1.65
N ARG A 59 7.25 -2.26 1.06
CA ARG A 59 8.59 -2.88 1.09
C ARG A 59 9.09 -3.04 2.52
N LYS A 60 8.85 -2.05 3.35
CA LYS A 60 9.24 -2.19 4.77
C LYS A 60 8.45 -3.30 5.46
N GLY A 61 7.20 -3.37 5.10
CA GLY A 61 6.41 -4.50 5.65
C GLY A 61 7.05 -5.85 5.31
N ALA A 62 7.49 -6.00 4.07
CA ALA A 62 8.19 -7.26 3.69
C ALA A 62 9.45 -7.47 4.53
N GLU A 63 10.20 -6.41 4.72
CA GLU A 63 11.45 -6.54 5.52
C GLU A 63 11.13 -6.92 6.97
N ARG A 64 10.04 -6.36 7.51
CA ARG A 64 9.68 -6.70 8.90
C ARG A 64 9.33 -8.20 9.03
N LEU A 65 8.62 -8.66 8.00
CA LEU A 65 8.28 -10.10 8.04
C LEU A 65 9.53 -10.96 7.92
N LEU A 66 10.50 -10.49 7.14
CA LEU A 66 11.73 -11.28 6.96
C LEU A 66 12.56 -11.27 8.25
N ARG A 67 12.51 -10.10 8.96
CA ARG A 67 13.30 -10.03 10.21
C ARG A 67 12.66 -10.88 11.30
N MET A 68 11.36 -10.80 11.37
CA MET A 68 10.68 -11.60 12.41
C MET A 68 11.05 -13.07 12.30
N ARG A 69 11.40 -13.47 11.05
CA ARG A 69 11.71 -14.89 10.76
C ARG A 69 13.15 -15.23 11.16
N GLY A 70 14.14 -14.14 11.06
CA GLY A 70 15.59 -14.25 11.36
C GLY A 70 15.85 -14.86 12.74
N VAL A 71 14.82 -15.56 13.36
CA VAL A 71 15.07 -16.30 14.60
C VAL A 71 14.92 -17.81 14.32
N GLY A 72 15.24 -18.31 12.87
CA GLY A 72 15.31 -19.80 12.89
C GLY A 72 14.66 -20.39 11.63
N GLY A 73 14.24 -19.53 10.45
CA GLY A 73 13.65 -20.15 9.24
C GLY A 73 14.45 -19.76 7.98
N VAL A 74 14.33 -20.62 6.85
CA VAL A 74 14.98 -20.39 5.53
C VAL A 74 14.14 -19.41 4.70
N VAL A 75 14.86 -18.37 4.18
CA VAL A 75 14.20 -17.38 3.29
C VAL A 75 14.16 -17.94 1.87
N LEU A 76 12.83 -18.04 1.49
CA LEU A 76 12.74 -18.44 0.06
C LEU A 76 12.06 -17.31 -0.73
N PHE A 77 12.97 -16.70 -1.54
CA PHE A 77 12.37 -15.63 -2.36
C PHE A 77 11.80 -16.23 -3.65
N GLN A 78 10.61 -15.62 -3.97
CA GLN A 78 10.02 -16.01 -5.26
C GLN A 78 10.03 -14.80 -6.22
N ASP A 79 9.83 -15.18 -7.44
CA ASP A 79 9.73 -14.06 -8.43
C ASP A 79 8.60 -13.09 -8.05
N VAL A 80 8.99 -11.79 -8.17
CA VAL A 80 7.91 -10.79 -8.02
C VAL A 80 7.37 -10.42 -9.41
N GLN A 81 6.07 -10.79 -9.53
CA GLN A 81 5.49 -10.62 -10.88
C GLN A 81 5.18 -9.14 -11.16
N LYS A 82 5.35 -8.84 -12.41
CA LYS A 82 4.95 -7.46 -12.79
C LYS A 82 3.45 -7.23 -12.52
N PRO A 83 3.09 -5.97 -12.22
CA PRO A 83 1.67 -5.67 -11.99
C PRO A 83 0.80 -6.03 -13.19
N SER A 84 -0.45 -6.32 -12.92
CA SER A 84 -1.35 -6.87 -13.95
C SER A 84 -1.64 -5.85 -15.05
N GLN A 85 -1.32 -4.57 -14.73
CA GLN A 85 -1.60 -3.57 -15.79
C GLN A 85 -0.46 -2.55 -15.85
N ASP A 86 -0.10 -2.14 -17.10
CA ASP A 86 0.93 -1.09 -17.29
C ASP A 86 0.28 0.29 -17.36
N GLU A 87 -1.02 0.23 -17.78
CA GLU A 87 -1.82 1.47 -17.75
C GLU A 87 -3.03 1.29 -16.83
N TRP A 88 -3.20 2.20 -15.93
CA TRP A 88 -4.17 1.99 -14.83
C TRP A 88 -5.50 2.66 -15.19
N GLY A 89 -5.65 3.05 -16.52
CA GLY A 89 -6.93 3.65 -16.98
C GLY A 89 -7.20 5.00 -16.31
N LYS A 90 -8.56 5.21 -15.94
CA LYS A 90 -8.97 6.46 -15.24
C LYS A 90 -8.67 6.37 -13.74
N SER A 91 -8.56 7.53 -13.13
CA SER A 91 -8.18 7.61 -11.70
C SER A 91 -9.08 6.71 -10.84
N GLN A 92 -10.33 6.56 -11.19
CA GLN A 92 -11.24 5.70 -10.39
C GLN A 92 -10.85 4.22 -10.48
N GLU A 93 -10.51 3.79 -11.67
CA GLU A 93 -10.11 2.38 -11.82
C GLU A 93 -8.81 2.08 -11.06
N ALA A 94 -7.94 3.09 -11.13
CA ALA A 94 -6.68 2.91 -10.37
C ALA A 94 -6.94 2.82 -8.87
N MET A 95 -7.86 3.65 -8.39
CA MET A 95 -8.13 3.61 -6.93
C MET A 95 -8.87 2.33 -6.57
N GLU A 96 -9.73 1.85 -7.46
CA GLU A 96 -10.41 0.56 -7.20
C GLU A 96 -9.40 -0.59 -7.12
N ALA A 97 -8.45 -0.55 -8.05
CA ALA A 97 -7.42 -1.61 -8.00
C ALA A 97 -6.59 -1.53 -6.70
N ALA A 98 -6.25 -0.31 -6.32
CA ALA A 98 -5.46 -0.17 -5.07
C ALA A 98 -6.27 -0.67 -3.86
N LEU A 99 -7.56 -0.35 -3.83
CA LEU A 99 -8.40 -0.81 -2.71
C LEU A 99 -8.49 -2.34 -2.70
N ALA A 100 -8.69 -2.89 -3.87
CA ALA A 100 -8.74 -4.37 -3.93
C ALA A 100 -7.43 -4.99 -3.43
N LEU A 101 -6.35 -4.39 -3.89
CA LEU A 101 -5.05 -4.92 -3.43
C LEU A 101 -4.93 -4.85 -1.90
N GLU A 102 -5.38 -3.75 -1.25
CA GLU A 102 -5.27 -3.63 0.22
C GLU A 102 -6.18 -4.64 0.91
N LYS A 103 -7.33 -4.92 0.39
CA LYS A 103 -8.22 -5.93 1.01
C LYS A 103 -7.60 -7.33 0.90
N ASN A 104 -6.98 -7.55 -0.28
CA ASN A 104 -6.28 -8.85 -0.43
C ASN A 104 -5.14 -8.99 0.59
N LEU A 105 -4.38 -7.95 0.78
CA LEU A 105 -3.30 -8.03 1.80
C LEU A 105 -3.87 -8.24 3.20
N ASN A 106 -4.94 -7.55 3.46
CA ASN A 106 -5.53 -7.69 4.81
C ASN A 106 -6.06 -9.12 5.01
N GLN A 107 -6.69 -9.61 3.98
CA GLN A 107 -7.14 -11.01 4.11
C GLN A 107 -5.97 -11.97 4.33
N ALA A 108 -4.90 -11.85 3.57
CA ALA A 108 -3.71 -12.71 3.76
C ALA A 108 -3.16 -12.58 5.18
N LEU A 109 -3.20 -11.36 5.73
CA LEU A 109 -2.70 -11.18 7.12
C LEU A 109 -3.61 -11.89 8.12
N TRP A 110 -4.92 -11.81 7.86
CA TRP A 110 -5.84 -12.50 8.78
C TRP A 110 -5.68 -14.02 8.67
N ASP A 111 -5.52 -14.48 7.45
CA ASP A 111 -5.29 -15.94 7.29
C ASP A 111 -4.04 -16.40 8.05
N LEU A 112 -2.97 -15.57 7.92
CA LEU A 112 -1.75 -15.93 8.66
C LEU A 112 -1.98 -15.87 10.17
N HIS A 113 -2.72 -14.89 10.59
CA HIS A 113 -3.02 -14.79 12.03
C HIS A 113 -3.82 -16.01 12.49
N SER A 114 -4.87 -16.38 11.76
CA SER A 114 -5.65 -17.58 12.11
C SER A 114 -4.79 -18.83 12.17
N LEU A 115 -3.92 -18.91 11.19
CA LEU A 115 -3.02 -20.08 11.18
C LEU A 115 -2.09 -20.06 12.41
N ALA A 116 -1.56 -18.92 12.70
CA ALA A 116 -0.67 -18.83 13.89
C ALA A 116 -1.45 -19.20 15.16
N SER A 117 -2.66 -18.76 15.27
CA SER A 117 -3.47 -19.08 16.46
C SER A 117 -3.73 -20.60 16.54
N ALA A 118 -4.03 -21.20 15.42
CA ALA A 118 -4.28 -22.65 15.38
C ALA A 118 -3.03 -23.45 15.79
N ARG A 119 -1.88 -22.81 15.57
CA ARG A 119 -0.63 -23.55 15.90
C ARG A 119 -0.09 -23.09 17.26
N THR A 120 -0.97 -22.32 17.94
CA THR A 120 -0.65 -21.83 19.30
C THR A 120 0.68 -21.07 19.30
N ASP A 121 0.83 -20.18 18.30
CA ASP A 121 2.04 -19.32 18.22
C ASP A 121 1.67 -17.89 18.65
N PRO A 122 1.66 -17.58 19.90
CA PRO A 122 1.21 -16.27 20.42
C PRO A 122 2.16 -15.13 20.00
N HIS A 123 3.42 -15.51 19.80
CA HIS A 123 4.37 -14.45 19.39
C HIS A 123 4.04 -13.92 17.98
N LEU A 124 3.75 -14.86 17.08
CA LEU A 124 3.41 -14.40 15.72
C LEU A 124 2.07 -13.65 15.72
N CYS A 125 1.12 -14.12 16.53
CA CYS A 125 -0.16 -13.37 16.59
C CYS A 125 0.09 -11.94 17.09
N ASP A 126 0.85 -11.86 18.17
CA ASP A 126 1.12 -10.51 18.70
C ASP A 126 1.86 -9.64 17.67
N PHE A 127 2.79 -10.21 17.01
CA PHE A 127 3.55 -9.45 15.99
C PHE A 127 2.60 -8.91 14.91
N LEU A 128 1.67 -9.77 14.38
CA LEU A 128 0.79 -9.33 13.28
C LEU A 128 -0.18 -8.25 13.76
N GLU A 129 -0.64 -8.37 14.99
CA GLU A 129 -1.60 -7.36 15.52
C GLU A 129 -0.93 -6.02 15.74
N ASN A 130 0.33 -6.04 16.18
CA ASN A 130 1.00 -4.77 16.55
C ASN A 130 1.61 -4.08 15.33
N HIS A 131 1.80 -4.91 14.28
CA HIS A 131 2.61 -4.23 13.23
C HIS A 131 1.78 -4.10 11.94
N PHE A 132 0.65 -4.86 11.81
CA PHE A 132 0.08 -4.86 10.44
C PHE A 132 -1.43 -4.64 10.53
N LEU A 133 -2.19 -5.34 11.40
CA LEU A 133 -3.65 -5.48 11.24
C LEU A 133 -4.34 -4.14 11.47
N ASP A 134 -3.92 -3.35 12.46
CA ASP A 134 -4.60 -2.06 12.67
C ASP A 134 -4.28 -1.07 11.54
N GLU A 135 -3.11 -1.28 11.08
CA GLU A 135 -2.72 -0.33 10.02
C GLU A 135 -3.42 -0.64 8.69
N GLU A 136 -3.57 -1.87 8.48
CA GLU A 136 -4.21 -2.22 7.20
C GLU A 136 -5.68 -1.77 7.18
N VAL A 137 -6.36 -1.83 8.31
CA VAL A 137 -7.77 -1.40 8.35
C VAL A 137 -7.86 0.12 8.12
N LYS A 138 -6.90 0.82 8.72
CA LYS A 138 -6.90 2.30 8.49
C LYS A 138 -6.62 2.64 7.02
N LEU A 139 -5.70 1.87 6.45
CA LEU A 139 -5.38 2.16 5.04
C LEU A 139 -6.56 1.79 4.14
N ILE A 140 -7.25 0.74 4.44
CA ILE A 140 -8.40 0.35 3.61
C ILE A 140 -9.48 1.43 3.71
N LYS A 141 -9.67 1.88 4.88
CA LYS A 141 -10.63 2.99 5.01
C LYS A 141 -10.22 4.21 4.18
N LYS A 142 -8.92 4.54 4.33
CA LYS A 142 -8.43 5.68 3.54
C LYS A 142 -8.57 5.43 2.03
N MET A 143 -8.25 4.21 1.59
CA MET A 143 -8.35 3.92 0.15
C MET A 143 -9.82 3.98 -0.29
N GLY A 144 -10.74 3.55 0.58
CA GLY A 144 -12.19 3.62 0.28
C GLY A 144 -12.64 5.07 0.06
N ASN A 145 -12.14 5.93 0.91
CA ASN A 145 -12.50 7.35 0.74
C ASN A 145 -11.94 7.94 -0.56
N LEU A 146 -10.71 7.54 -0.84
CA LEU A 146 -10.11 8.04 -2.09
C LEU A 146 -10.88 7.51 -3.31
N HIS A 147 -11.26 6.25 -3.22
CA HIS A 147 -12.03 5.69 -4.35
C HIS A 147 -13.37 6.42 -4.50
N ARG A 148 -14.06 6.74 -3.45
CA ARG A 148 -15.36 7.43 -3.51
C ARG A 148 -15.23 8.82 -4.14
N VAL A 149 -14.08 9.46 -3.78
CA VAL A 149 -13.91 10.83 -4.30
C VAL A 149 -13.47 10.79 -5.77
N ALA A 150 -12.84 9.61 -6.14
CA ALA A 150 -12.32 9.50 -7.52
C ALA A 150 -13.45 9.07 -8.47
N GLY A 151 -14.70 8.56 -8.08
CA GLY A 151 -15.76 8.01 -8.93
C GLY A 151 -16.51 9.12 -9.68
N PRO A 152 -17.27 8.58 -10.95
CA PRO A 152 -18.05 9.51 -11.79
C PRO A 152 -19.32 10.00 -11.07
N GLN A 153 -19.66 11.34 -11.23
CA GLN A 153 -20.95 11.88 -10.73
C GLN A 153 -22.12 11.26 -11.51
N PRO A 154 -23.41 11.27 -10.74
CA PRO A 154 -24.66 10.97 -11.45
C PRO A 154 -24.89 11.91 -12.65
N VAL A 155 -24.79 11.43 -13.89
CA VAL A 155 -25.35 12.00 -15.14
C VAL A 155 -26.74 12.60 -14.86
N GLN A 156 -26.82 13.90 -14.42
CA GLN A 156 -28.15 14.56 -14.48
C GLN A 156 -28.94 14.10 -15.72
N THR A 157 -29.66 12.97 -15.69
CA THR A 157 -30.79 12.64 -16.59
C THR A 157 -31.80 13.80 -16.62
N SER A 158 -31.71 14.64 -17.74
CA SER A 158 -32.62 15.31 -18.69
C SER A 158 -33.85 15.88 -17.97
N GLY A 159 -33.72 16.94 -17.26
CA GLY A 159 -34.78 17.97 -17.18
C GLY A 159 -34.41 19.19 -18.04
N PRO A 160 -35.62 19.96 -18.52
CA PRO A 160 -35.64 20.87 -19.67
C PRO A 160 -34.41 21.78 -19.72
N GLN A 161 -33.60 21.68 -20.86
CA GLN A 161 -32.43 22.44 -21.38
C GLN A 161 -32.34 23.84 -20.75
N PRO A 162 -31.32 24.09 -19.92
CA PRO A 162 -31.05 25.44 -19.41
C PRO A 162 -30.45 26.35 -20.49
N SER A 163 -31.02 27.57 -20.65
CA SER A 163 -30.64 28.70 -21.52
C SER A 163 -29.12 28.93 -21.50
N LEU A 164 -28.46 29.06 -22.71
CA LEU A 164 -27.06 29.30 -23.12
C LEU A 164 -26.34 30.21 -22.12
N GLY A 165 -27.11 30.98 -21.23
CA GLY A 165 -26.51 31.84 -20.19
C GLY A 165 -26.34 31.09 -18.86
N GLU A 166 -26.94 29.86 -18.69
CA GLU A 166 -26.89 29.00 -17.49
C GLU A 166 -25.92 27.82 -17.69
N VAL A 167 -25.48 27.55 -18.96
CA VAL A 167 -24.51 26.49 -19.31
C VAL A 167 -23.08 27.05 -19.16
N LYS A 168 -22.98 28.40 -19.09
CA LYS A 168 -21.62 28.98 -18.88
C LYS A 168 -21.38 29.28 -17.40
N ALA A 169 -22.49 29.19 -16.56
CA ALA A 169 -22.33 29.38 -15.10
C ALA A 169 -22.33 28.03 -14.38
N LEU A 170 -22.71 26.88 -15.07
CA LEU A 170 -22.74 25.54 -14.44
C LEU A 170 -21.54 24.71 -14.90
N HIS A 171 -20.87 25.11 -16.04
CA HIS A 171 -19.61 24.47 -16.47
C HIS A 171 -18.40 25.17 -15.86
N LYS A 172 -18.66 26.20 -15.00
CA LYS A 172 -17.62 26.89 -14.19
C LYS A 172 -17.77 26.52 -12.72
N THR A 173 -18.53 25.41 -12.37
CA THR A 173 -18.57 25.04 -10.94
C THR A 173 -17.46 24.03 -10.64
N ASN A 174 -16.16 24.35 -10.43
CA ASN A 174 -15.36 24.11 -9.20
C ASN A 174 -15.45 22.64 -8.75
N THR A 175 -16.05 21.73 -9.59
CA THR A 175 -16.29 20.36 -9.06
C THR A 175 -15.10 19.47 -9.41
N GLY A 176 -14.42 19.67 -10.61
CA GLY A 176 -13.16 18.98 -10.94
C GLY A 176 -11.98 19.47 -10.07
N ALA A 177 -11.83 20.70 -9.93
CA ALA A 177 -10.78 21.30 -9.06
C ALA A 177 -11.06 21.00 -7.58
N GLU A 178 -12.33 20.96 -7.19
CA GLU A 178 -12.70 20.65 -5.78
C GLU A 178 -12.43 19.17 -5.47
N ASN A 179 -12.54 18.31 -6.43
CA ASN A 179 -12.24 16.87 -6.23
C ASN A 179 -10.73 16.60 -6.22
N LYS A 180 -10.12 17.38 -7.06
CA LYS A 180 -8.64 17.29 -7.00
C LYS A 180 -8.11 17.77 -5.64
N GLN A 181 -8.62 18.81 -5.14
CA GLN A 181 -8.15 19.32 -3.83
C GLN A 181 -8.55 18.35 -2.71
N ALA A 182 -9.72 17.74 -2.80
CA ALA A 182 -10.16 16.75 -1.81
C ALA A 182 -9.26 15.50 -1.83
N LEU A 183 -8.88 15.09 -3.08
CA LEU A 183 -7.95 13.94 -3.19
C LEU A 183 -6.59 14.26 -2.57
N LEU A 184 -6.19 15.45 -2.81
CA LEU A 184 -4.88 15.84 -2.25
C LEU A 184 -4.96 16.00 -0.73
N ALA A 185 -6.09 16.50 -0.29
CA ALA A 185 -6.25 16.68 1.17
C ALA A 185 -6.29 15.31 1.86
N LEU A 186 -6.96 14.36 1.22
CA LEU A 186 -7.02 13.02 1.83
C LEU A 186 -5.66 12.33 1.81
N CYS A 187 -4.92 12.65 0.73
CA CYS A 187 -3.57 12.05 0.67
C CYS A 187 -2.63 12.72 1.69
N ALA A 188 -2.98 13.99 1.96
CA ALA A 188 -2.08 14.76 2.87
C ALA A 188 -2.41 14.45 4.33
N GLN A 189 -3.70 13.81 4.56
CA GLN A 189 -4.00 13.43 5.95
C GLN A 189 -2.99 12.41 6.48
N GLU A 190 -2.24 12.84 7.59
CA GLU A 190 -1.13 12.10 8.22
C GLU A 190 -1.15 10.61 7.82
N PRO A 191 -0.05 10.16 7.37
CA PRO A 191 0.17 8.76 6.94
C PRO A 191 -0.32 7.77 8.01
N VAL A 192 -1.27 6.91 7.71
CA VAL A 192 -1.48 5.72 8.56
C VAL A 192 -0.20 5.37 9.33
N PRO A 193 -0.07 5.76 10.63
CA PRO A 193 1.00 5.82 11.65
C PRO A 193 2.05 4.73 11.42
N TRP A 194 2.91 4.79 10.32
CA TRP A 194 4.25 4.19 10.44
C TRP A 194 5.31 5.19 9.95
N PHE A 195 4.96 6.58 9.79
CA PHE A 195 5.97 7.62 9.45
C PHE A 195 6.65 8.11 10.72
N ARG A 196 6.32 7.43 11.98
CA ARG A 196 7.01 8.03 13.15
C ARG A 196 7.78 6.92 13.90
N SER A 197 8.04 5.75 13.34
CA SER A 197 8.82 4.88 14.25
C SER A 197 10.24 4.68 13.71
N ILE A 198 10.78 5.62 12.92
CA ILE A 198 12.21 5.51 12.55
C ILE A 198 12.98 6.69 13.16
N HIS A 199 12.29 7.53 13.98
CA HIS A 199 13.18 8.50 14.65
C HIS A 199 13.13 8.30 16.17
N ASN A 200 12.57 7.11 16.66
CA ASN A 200 12.67 6.96 18.13
C ASN A 200 13.16 5.55 18.49
N SER A 201 13.84 4.83 17.50
CA SER A 201 14.48 3.57 17.90
C SER A 201 15.88 3.83 18.47
N PRO A 202 16.17 3.52 19.79
CA PRO A 202 17.48 3.69 20.43
C PRO A 202 18.59 2.92 19.69
N PHE A 203 18.32 2.43 18.40
CA PHE A 203 19.46 1.75 17.78
C PHE A 203 19.87 2.48 16.50
N PRO A 204 21.04 3.21 16.44
CA PRO A 204 21.45 3.98 15.25
C PRO A 204 21.67 3.06 14.04
N PHE A 205 20.72 2.94 13.09
CA PHE A 205 20.86 2.49 11.69
C PHE A 205 22.11 3.08 11.04
N ALA A 206 23.37 2.59 11.34
CA ALA A 206 24.55 3.00 10.55
C ALA A 206 24.72 2.06 9.35
N TRP A 207 24.27 2.39 8.15
CA TRP A 207 24.72 1.82 6.85
C TRP A 207 26.25 1.84 6.74
N PRO A 208 26.92 0.66 6.41
CA PRO A 208 28.37 0.77 6.20
C PRO A 208 28.71 1.68 5.01
N PRO A 209 29.81 2.58 5.11
CA PRO A 209 30.20 3.38 3.95
C PRO A 209 30.66 2.51 2.77
N GLU A 210 29.98 2.60 1.60
CA GLU A 210 30.29 2.28 0.18
C GLU A 210 31.79 2.32 -0.09
N HIS A 211 32.53 1.18 0.10
CA HIS A 211 33.89 0.96 -0.43
C HIS A 211 33.92 1.16 -1.95
N SER A 212 34.09 2.42 -2.46
CA SER A 212 34.70 2.81 -3.75
C SER A 212 35.80 1.82 -4.19
N ALA A 213 35.48 0.75 -4.92
CA ALA A 213 36.19 0.14 -6.07
C ALA A 213 37.35 1.02 -6.56
N GLN A 214 38.54 0.88 -5.97
CA GLN A 214 39.76 1.16 -6.76
C GLN A 214 40.49 -0.15 -7.09
N HIS A 215 40.13 -0.81 -8.20
CA HIS A 215 41.10 -1.77 -8.81
C HIS A 215 41.96 -1.05 -9.85
N GLN A 216 43.19 -0.63 -9.48
CA GLN A 216 44.46 -0.77 -10.22
C GLN A 216 44.44 -1.97 -11.18
#